data_AF-A0A315Y1K5-F1
#
_entry.id   AF-A0A315Y1K5-F1
#
_cell.length_a   1.000
_cell.length_b   1.000
_cell.length_c   1.000
_cell.angle_alpha   90.00
_cell.angle_beta   90.00
_cell.angle_gamma   90.00
#
_symmetry.space_group_name_H-M   'P 1'
#
loop_
_entity.id
_entity.type
_entity.pdbx_description
1 polymer ?
#
loop_
_entity_poly.entity_id
_entity_poly.type
_entity_poly.pdbx_seq_one_letter_code
_entity_poly.pdbx_strand_id
1 'polypeptide(L)'
;MNNVIKRVSAFVMAFTLLGTGTVITKNILPKSDTTIVADAAVHPEYSNGYTPDDQEFWYGAPVGYENFYIGSYGTKVAWIQKAIKYLVGYPMPIDGSYGNQTYQAVSYFQKLVNTLMKKRGYYPFQPLTVDGVYGPNTHFAMKEMLKNGDKFGIQHCGW
;
A
#
# COMPACT_ATOMS: atom_id res chain seq x y z
N MET A 1 -31.25 18.05 -45.56
CA MET A 1 -30.57 16.88 -44.96
C MET A 1 -29.10 16.99 -45.27
N ASN A 2 -28.23 17.16 -44.27
CA ASN A 2 -26.77 17.05 -44.43
C ASN A 2 -26.10 16.69 -43.09
N ASN A 3 -26.09 15.39 -42.84
CA ASN A 3 -25.00 14.53 -42.35
C ASN A 3 -24.14 14.98 -41.15
N VAL A 4 -24.48 14.34 -40.03
CA VAL A 4 -23.69 14.13 -38.81
C VAL A 4 -22.31 13.56 -39.13
N ILE A 5 -21.24 14.23 -38.70
CA ILE A 5 -19.90 13.65 -38.59
C ILE A 5 -19.50 13.68 -37.12
N LYS A 6 -19.53 12.51 -36.49
CA LYS A 6 -19.01 12.23 -35.14
C LYS A 6 -17.49 12.36 -35.17
N ARG A 7 -16.93 13.28 -34.37
CA ARG A 7 -15.49 13.39 -34.15
C ARG A 7 -15.07 12.37 -33.09
N VAL A 8 -14.53 11.25 -33.52
CA VAL A 8 -13.68 10.38 -32.70
C VAL A 8 -12.26 10.68 -33.12
N SER A 9 -11.43 11.22 -32.22
CA SER A 9 -10.00 11.32 -32.44
C SER A 9 -9.29 10.81 -31.19
N ALA A 10 -8.50 9.77 -31.40
CA ALA A 10 -7.83 8.96 -30.39
C ALA A 10 -6.59 9.67 -29.82
N PHE A 11 -6.40 9.59 -28.51
CA PHE A 11 -5.16 9.98 -27.85
C PHE A 11 -4.12 8.86 -28.01
N VAL A 12 -3.30 8.94 -29.05
CA VAL A 12 -2.11 8.10 -29.19
C VAL A 12 -0.91 8.91 -28.67
N MET A 13 -0.40 8.58 -27.48
CA MET A 13 0.92 9.07 -27.07
C MET A 13 1.99 8.14 -27.63
N ALA A 14 2.66 8.60 -28.68
CA ALA A 14 3.85 7.98 -29.23
C ALA A 14 5.01 8.16 -28.22
N PHE A 15 5.48 7.05 -27.62
CA PHE A 15 6.79 7.02 -27.00
C PHE A 15 7.82 6.65 -28.07
N THR A 16 8.47 7.67 -28.61
CA THR A 16 9.67 7.52 -29.43
C THR A 16 10.81 7.00 -28.55
N LEU A 17 11.04 5.70 -28.61
CA LEU A 17 12.26 5.07 -28.12
C LEU A 17 13.34 5.19 -29.20
N LEU A 18 14.32 6.07 -29.00
CA LEU A 18 15.68 5.94 -29.53
C LEU A 18 16.58 7.03 -28.92
N GLY A 19 17.53 6.60 -28.11
CA GLY A 19 18.56 7.45 -27.50
C GLY A 19 19.62 6.57 -26.86
N THR A 20 20.72 6.42 -27.57
CA THR A 20 21.89 5.56 -27.36
C THR A 20 22.57 5.68 -25.98
N GLY A 21 22.81 4.53 -25.35
CA GLY A 21 24.09 4.12 -24.75
C GLY A 21 24.70 4.92 -23.58
N THR A 22 24.57 4.37 -22.37
CA THR A 22 25.69 4.06 -21.46
C THR A 22 25.21 3.00 -20.46
N VAL A 23 25.78 1.80 -20.51
CA VAL A 23 25.52 0.76 -19.50
C VAL A 23 26.32 1.12 -18.26
N ILE A 24 25.65 1.69 -17.25
CA ILE A 24 26.17 1.68 -15.89
C ILE A 24 25.68 0.37 -15.28
N THR A 25 26.59 -0.59 -15.09
CA THR A 25 26.32 -1.80 -14.32
C THR A 25 26.14 -1.43 -12.85
N LYS A 26 24.94 -0.96 -12.48
CA LYS A 26 24.53 -1.01 -11.08
C LYS A 26 24.38 -2.48 -10.74
N ASN A 27 25.06 -2.89 -9.67
CA ASN A 27 24.99 -4.22 -9.09
C ASN A 27 23.55 -4.49 -8.63
N ILE A 28 22.67 -4.85 -9.56
CA ILE A 28 21.32 -5.32 -9.26
C ILE A 28 21.55 -6.73 -8.75
N LEU A 29 21.68 -6.89 -7.44
CA LEU A 29 21.33 -8.15 -6.80
C LEU A 29 19.90 -8.45 -7.28
N PRO A 30 19.65 -9.51 -8.06
CA PRO A 30 18.29 -9.91 -8.31
C PRO A 30 17.77 -10.47 -7.00
N LYS A 31 17.08 -9.65 -6.21
CA LYS A 31 16.25 -10.19 -5.13
C LYS A 31 14.95 -10.67 -5.75
N SER A 32 15.05 -11.72 -6.58
CA SER A 32 13.88 -12.50 -6.94
C SER A 32 13.58 -13.41 -5.76
N ASP A 33 12.91 -12.85 -4.74
CA ASP A 33 12.25 -13.66 -3.73
C ASP A 33 11.01 -14.27 -4.41
N THR A 34 11.22 -15.27 -5.27
CA THR A 34 10.16 -16.14 -5.82
C THR A 34 9.74 -17.17 -4.76
N THR A 35 9.58 -16.74 -3.52
CA THR A 35 8.78 -17.48 -2.55
C THR A 35 7.37 -17.53 -3.12
N ILE A 36 6.99 -18.70 -3.64
CA ILE A 36 5.60 -19.07 -3.82
C ILE A 36 5.01 -19.07 -2.41
N VAL A 37 4.54 -17.90 -1.95
CA VAL A 37 3.77 -17.83 -0.72
C VAL A 37 2.42 -18.41 -1.09
N ALA A 38 2.27 -19.72 -0.85
CA ALA A 38 0.95 -20.30 -0.78
C ALA A 38 0.22 -19.54 0.34
N ASP A 39 -0.71 -18.66 -0.03
CA ASP A 39 -1.74 -18.18 0.88
C ASP A 39 -2.61 -19.42 1.15
N ALA A 40 -2.13 -20.28 2.05
CA ALA A 40 -3.01 -21.22 2.70
C ALA A 40 -4.09 -20.34 3.30
N ALA A 41 -5.34 -20.52 2.86
CA ALA A 41 -6.50 -19.94 3.51
C ALA A 41 -6.56 -20.49 4.93
N VAL A 42 -5.76 -19.91 5.82
CA VAL A 42 -5.74 -20.20 7.23
C VAL A 42 -7.04 -19.60 7.75
N HIS A 43 -7.98 -20.48 8.06
CA HIS A 43 -9.05 -20.17 8.98
C HIS A 43 -8.42 -19.49 10.20
N PRO A 44 -8.88 -18.30 10.63
CA PRO A 44 -8.13 -17.48 11.55
C PRO A 44 -8.01 -18.19 12.89
N GLU A 45 -6.88 -18.86 13.12
CA GLU A 45 -6.51 -19.30 14.44
C GLU A 45 -6.00 -18.05 15.17
N TYR A 46 -6.96 -17.51 15.90
CA TYR A 46 -6.83 -16.45 16.88
C TYR A 46 -5.54 -16.62 17.71
N SER A 47 -4.54 -15.78 17.45
CA SER A 47 -3.41 -15.62 18.35
C SER A 47 -3.05 -14.14 18.50
N ASN A 48 -3.21 -13.69 19.74
CA ASN A 48 -3.09 -12.34 20.29
C ASN A 48 -4.23 -11.37 19.98
N GLY A 49 -5.27 -11.54 20.80
CA GLY A 49 -6.46 -10.71 20.90
C GLY A 49 -6.18 -9.20 20.84
N TYR A 50 -6.60 -8.62 19.73
CA TYR A 50 -7.16 -7.28 19.63
C TYR A 50 -7.99 -7.29 18.35
N THR A 51 -9.25 -7.68 18.48
CA THR A 51 -10.31 -7.28 17.56
C THR A 51 -10.80 -5.92 18.07
N PRO A 52 -10.45 -4.79 17.44
CA PRO A 52 -11.38 -3.67 17.50
C PRO A 52 -12.71 -4.17 16.92
N ASP A 53 -13.77 -3.57 17.40
CA ASP A 53 -15.14 -3.72 16.95
C ASP A 53 -15.31 -3.29 15.48
N ASP A 54 -14.71 -4.01 14.53
CA ASP A 54 -14.88 -3.80 13.09
C ASP A 54 -15.16 -5.12 12.37
N GLN A 55 -16.44 -5.50 12.37
CA GLN A 55 -17.03 -6.45 11.41
C GLN A 55 -16.90 -5.99 9.92
N GLU A 56 -16.02 -5.04 9.61
CA GLU A 56 -16.02 -4.27 8.35
C GLU A 56 -14.81 -4.58 7.44
N PHE A 57 -13.83 -5.33 7.94
CA PHE A 57 -12.73 -5.88 7.15
C PHE A 57 -12.84 -7.41 7.04
N TRP A 58 -13.55 -7.86 6.01
CA TRP A 58 -13.68 -9.29 5.64
C TRP A 58 -12.35 -9.97 5.26
N TYR A 59 -11.26 -9.21 5.14
CA TYR A 59 -9.93 -9.71 4.84
C TYR A 59 -9.15 -9.88 6.14
N GLY A 60 -8.54 -11.05 6.39
CA GLY A 60 -7.66 -11.22 7.55
C GLY A 60 -6.51 -10.22 7.49
N ALA A 61 -6.31 -9.44 8.57
CA ALA A 61 -5.22 -8.48 8.65
C ALA A 61 -3.85 -9.18 8.56
N PRO A 62 -2.82 -8.55 7.97
CA PRO A 62 -1.46 -9.03 8.06
C PRO A 62 -1.04 -9.26 9.51
N VAL A 63 -0.29 -10.32 9.76
CA VAL A 63 0.37 -10.52 11.06
C VAL A 63 1.67 -9.69 11.10
N GLY A 64 2.02 -9.16 12.26
CA GLY A 64 3.07 -8.13 12.41
C GLY A 64 4.51 -8.55 12.10
N TYR A 65 4.74 -9.76 11.58
CA TYR A 65 6.06 -10.25 11.16
C TYR A 65 6.16 -10.46 9.64
N GLU A 66 5.09 -10.26 8.88
CA GLU A 66 5.08 -10.44 7.42
C GLU A 66 5.58 -9.19 6.69
N ASN A 67 6.20 -9.42 5.52
CA ASN A 67 6.62 -8.37 4.60
C ASN A 67 5.84 -8.48 3.29
N PHE A 68 5.22 -7.38 2.86
CA PHE A 68 4.56 -7.28 1.55
C PHE A 68 5.28 -6.23 0.71
N TYR A 69 5.54 -6.58 -0.55
CA TYR A 69 6.32 -5.80 -1.49
C TYR A 69 5.80 -6.04 -2.91
N ILE A 70 6.39 -5.37 -3.90
CA ILE A 70 5.97 -5.51 -5.29
C ILE A 70 5.94 -6.99 -5.70
N GLY A 71 4.79 -7.44 -6.20
CA GLY A 71 4.55 -8.83 -6.60
C GLY A 71 3.86 -9.69 -5.54
N SER A 72 3.78 -9.25 -4.28
CA SER A 72 2.92 -9.88 -3.28
C SER A 72 1.45 -9.78 -3.70
N TYR A 73 0.63 -10.78 -3.33
CA TYR A 73 -0.79 -10.80 -3.64
C TYR A 73 -1.59 -11.47 -2.51
N GLY A 74 -2.91 -11.29 -2.51
CA GLY A 74 -3.84 -11.97 -1.63
C GLY A 74 -4.70 -11.04 -0.78
N THR A 75 -5.51 -11.66 0.10
CA THR A 75 -6.47 -10.98 0.96
C THR A 75 -5.79 -9.97 1.91
N LYS A 76 -4.61 -10.31 2.43
CA LYS A 76 -3.79 -9.42 3.26
C LYS A 76 -3.32 -8.16 2.52
N VAL A 77 -3.01 -8.27 1.23
CA VAL A 77 -2.69 -7.10 0.40
C VAL A 77 -3.93 -6.24 0.21
N ALA A 78 -5.10 -6.85 -0.07
CA ALA A 78 -6.36 -6.10 -0.16
C ALA A 78 -6.68 -5.38 1.15
N TRP A 79 -6.36 -6.00 2.28
CA TRP A 79 -6.45 -5.36 3.60
C TRP A 79 -5.57 -4.10 3.68
N ILE A 80 -4.29 -4.20 3.31
CA ILE A 80 -3.36 -3.05 3.31
C ILE A 80 -3.88 -1.91 2.43
N GLN A 81 -4.34 -2.23 1.21
CA GLN A 81 -4.86 -1.25 0.26
C GLN A 81 -6.08 -0.51 0.83
N LYS A 82 -7.03 -1.25 1.42
CA LYS A 82 -8.23 -0.66 2.02
C LYS A 82 -7.88 0.16 3.27
N ALA A 83 -6.93 -0.29 4.09
CA ALA A 83 -6.51 0.43 5.30
C ALA A 83 -5.84 1.77 4.96
N ILE A 84 -4.97 1.79 3.94
CA ILE A 84 -4.35 3.05 3.48
C ILE A 84 -5.41 3.98 2.90
N LYS A 85 -6.30 3.47 2.05
CA LYS A 85 -7.39 4.29 1.49
C LYS A 85 -8.25 4.90 2.59
N TYR A 86 -8.58 4.12 3.62
CA TYR A 86 -9.35 4.59 4.77
C TYR A 86 -8.62 5.64 5.60
N LEU A 87 -7.34 5.41 5.90
CA LEU A 87 -6.53 6.29 6.75
C LEU A 87 -6.12 7.58 6.04
N VAL A 88 -5.82 7.57 4.75
CA VAL A 88 -5.21 8.74 4.09
C VAL A 88 -5.88 9.15 2.79
N GLY A 89 -6.96 8.46 2.39
CA GLY A 89 -7.71 8.77 1.17
C GLY A 89 -6.91 8.54 -0.12
N TYR A 90 -5.83 7.75 -0.08
CA TYR A 90 -4.98 7.57 -1.25
C TYR A 90 -5.75 6.84 -2.39
N PRO A 91 -5.82 7.42 -3.60
CA PRO A 91 -6.56 6.82 -4.71
C PRO A 91 -5.80 5.63 -5.29
N MET A 92 -6.30 4.42 -5.06
CA MET A 92 -5.71 3.17 -5.55
C MET A 92 -6.77 2.06 -5.66
N PRO A 93 -6.55 1.04 -6.51
CA PRO A 93 -7.39 -0.16 -6.53
C PRO A 93 -7.22 -0.98 -5.23
N ILE A 94 -8.31 -1.67 -4.86
CA ILE A 94 -8.32 -2.69 -3.80
C ILE A 94 -8.55 -4.03 -4.49
N ASP A 95 -7.50 -4.56 -5.10
CA ASP A 95 -7.51 -5.76 -5.95
C ASP A 95 -6.71 -6.92 -5.36
N GLY A 96 -6.11 -6.72 -4.17
CA GLY A 96 -5.25 -7.71 -3.54
C GLY A 96 -3.91 -7.90 -4.24
N SER A 97 -3.53 -7.03 -5.18
CA SER A 97 -2.26 -7.09 -5.90
C SER A 97 -1.33 -5.96 -5.48
N TYR A 98 -0.12 -6.31 -5.02
CA TYR A 98 0.86 -5.34 -4.60
C TYR A 98 1.65 -4.85 -5.83
N GLY A 99 1.02 -3.99 -6.63
CA GLY A 99 1.63 -3.35 -7.79
C GLY A 99 2.29 -2.01 -7.47
N ASN A 100 2.66 -1.27 -8.51
CA ASN A 100 3.29 0.05 -8.39
C ASN A 100 2.40 1.07 -7.64
N GLN A 101 1.08 1.01 -7.82
CA GLN A 101 0.15 1.90 -7.11
C GLN A 101 0.13 1.60 -5.60
N THR A 102 0.11 0.33 -5.21
CA THR A 102 0.20 -0.09 -3.79
C THR A 102 1.54 0.32 -3.17
N TYR A 103 2.63 0.13 -3.90
CA TYR A 103 3.97 0.59 -3.49
C TYR A 103 4.01 2.10 -3.22
N GLN A 104 3.44 2.91 -4.12
CA GLN A 104 3.37 4.35 -3.96
C GLN A 104 2.49 4.77 -2.78
N ALA A 105 1.37 4.07 -2.57
CA ALA A 105 0.47 4.32 -1.45
C ALA A 105 1.14 4.01 -0.10
N VAL A 106 1.86 2.88 0.01
CA VAL A 106 2.61 2.52 1.22
C VAL A 106 3.74 3.52 1.47
N SER A 107 4.48 3.90 0.42
CA SER A 107 5.52 4.93 0.52
C SER A 107 4.96 6.27 1.00
N TYR A 108 3.79 6.67 0.48
CA TYR A 108 3.11 7.90 0.89
C TYR A 108 2.68 7.82 2.35
N PHE A 109 2.07 6.71 2.76
CA PHE A 109 1.70 6.46 4.14
C PHE A 109 2.93 6.59 5.06
N GLN A 110 4.03 5.89 4.77
CA GLN A 110 5.27 5.94 5.55
C GLN A 110 5.79 7.38 5.72
N LYS A 111 5.82 8.17 4.63
CA LYS A 111 6.20 9.59 4.68
C LYS A 111 5.28 10.42 5.56
N LEU A 112 3.97 10.23 5.41
CA LEU A 112 2.96 10.96 6.16
C LEU A 112 3.13 10.69 7.66
N VAL A 113 3.21 9.41 8.05
CA VAL A 113 3.43 9.01 9.45
C VAL A 113 4.65 9.72 10.03
N ASN A 114 5.80 9.61 9.36
CA ASN A 114 7.03 10.24 9.83
C ASN A 114 6.88 11.76 10.00
N THR A 115 6.19 12.42 9.08
CA THR A 115 5.92 13.87 9.12
C THR A 115 5.02 14.24 10.29
N LEU A 116 3.95 13.47 10.52
CA LEU A 116 3.04 13.67 11.64
C LEU A 116 3.76 13.48 12.99
N MET A 117 4.57 12.44 13.13
CA MET A 117 5.33 12.18 14.35
C MET A 117 6.38 13.28 14.60
N LYS A 118 7.06 13.75 13.56
CA LYS A 118 8.01 14.87 13.66
C LYS A 118 7.33 16.16 14.13
N LYS A 119 6.14 16.47 13.59
CA LYS A 119 5.36 17.66 13.98
C LYS A 119 4.90 17.59 15.44
N ARG A 120 4.60 16.40 15.95
CA ARG A 120 4.17 16.18 17.33
C ARG A 120 5.32 16.12 18.33
N GLY A 121 6.55 15.85 17.88
CA GLY A 121 7.70 15.64 18.76
C GLY A 121 7.63 14.35 19.60
N TYR A 122 6.79 13.39 19.21
CA TYR A 122 6.60 12.12 19.92
C TYR A 122 6.52 10.96 18.93
N TYR A 123 7.26 9.88 19.21
CA TYR A 123 7.36 8.69 18.38
C TYR A 123 7.04 7.44 19.22
N PRO A 124 5.81 6.91 19.16
CA PRO A 124 5.47 5.67 19.86
C PRO A 124 6.10 4.41 19.21
N PHE A 125 6.73 4.56 18.05
CA PHE A 125 7.41 3.52 17.30
C PHE A 125 8.60 4.11 16.53
N GLN A 126 9.51 3.25 16.05
CA GLN A 126 10.67 3.67 15.27
C GLN A 126 10.24 4.38 13.98
N PRO A 127 10.95 5.44 13.54
CA PRO A 127 10.67 6.08 12.25
C PRO A 127 10.62 5.05 11.12
N LEU A 128 9.63 5.20 10.24
CA LEU A 128 9.44 4.27 9.14
C LEU A 128 10.48 4.53 8.05
N THR A 129 11.08 3.46 7.54
CA THR A 129 11.82 3.52 6.27
C THR A 129 10.82 3.79 5.15
N VAL A 130 11.15 4.73 4.26
CA VAL A 130 10.29 5.09 3.12
C VAL A 130 10.74 4.30 1.90
N ASP A 131 10.45 3.02 1.91
CA ASP A 131 10.86 2.03 0.92
C ASP A 131 9.69 1.40 0.17
N GLY A 132 8.45 1.77 0.52
CA GLY A 132 7.26 1.18 -0.09
C GLY A 132 7.08 -0.30 0.22
N VAL A 133 7.79 -0.84 1.21
CA VAL A 133 7.63 -2.20 1.73
C VAL A 133 6.75 -2.15 2.97
N TYR A 134 5.69 -2.95 2.99
CA TYR A 134 4.85 -3.10 4.18
C TYR A 134 5.45 -4.17 5.08
N GLY A 135 6.30 -3.75 6.02
CA GLY A 135 6.91 -4.63 7.02
C GLY A 135 6.40 -4.42 8.45
N PRO A 136 7.00 -5.08 9.45
CA PRO A 136 6.58 -5.06 10.86
C PRO A 136 6.35 -3.66 11.44
N ASN A 137 7.28 -2.73 11.21
CA ASN A 137 7.16 -1.36 11.72
C ASN A 137 6.02 -0.59 11.03
N THR A 138 5.85 -0.77 9.72
CA THR A 138 4.75 -0.17 8.96
C THR A 138 3.41 -0.73 9.40
N HIS A 139 3.33 -2.04 9.66
CA HIS A 139 2.14 -2.68 10.21
C HIS A 139 1.77 -2.12 11.59
N PHE A 140 2.75 -2.04 12.49
CA PHE A 140 2.52 -1.48 13.82
C PHE A 140 2.02 -0.04 13.76
N ALA A 141 2.67 0.81 12.96
CA ALA A 141 2.25 2.19 12.75
C ALA A 141 0.83 2.28 12.18
N MET A 142 0.48 1.43 11.21
CA MET A 142 -0.86 1.40 10.63
C MET A 142 -1.92 0.99 11.65
N LYS A 143 -1.64 -0.05 12.45
CA LYS A 143 -2.53 -0.48 13.52
C LYS A 143 -2.75 0.63 14.56
N GLU A 144 -1.69 1.33 14.94
CA GLU A 144 -1.78 2.46 15.85
C GLU A 144 -2.61 3.61 15.27
N MET A 145 -2.48 3.87 13.97
CA MET A 145 -3.27 4.89 13.29
C MET A 145 -4.73 4.49 13.09
N LEU A 146 -5.03 3.21 12.88
CA LEU A 146 -6.41 2.72 12.84
C LEU A 146 -7.08 2.84 14.21
N LYS A 147 -6.36 2.52 15.29
CA LYS A 147 -6.87 2.59 16.67
C LYS A 147 -7.04 4.01 17.20
N ASN A 148 -6.16 4.92 16.81
CA ASN A 148 -6.06 6.26 17.40
C ASN A 148 -6.16 7.38 16.34
N GLY A 149 -6.79 7.11 15.18
CA GLY A 149 -6.83 8.00 14.00
C GLY A 149 -7.25 9.44 14.32
N ASP A 150 -8.30 9.59 15.14
CA ASP A 150 -8.77 10.89 15.63
C ASP A 150 -7.68 11.69 16.36
N LYS A 151 -6.85 11.02 17.18
CA LYS A 151 -5.76 11.67 17.91
C LYS A 151 -4.67 12.16 16.97
N PHE A 152 -4.52 11.56 15.80
CA PHE A 152 -3.55 11.94 14.78
C PHE A 152 -4.08 13.00 13.82
N GLY A 153 -5.32 13.49 14.01
CA GLY A 153 -5.94 14.47 13.12
C GLY A 153 -6.24 13.90 11.74
N ILE A 154 -6.34 12.58 11.65
CA ILE A 154 -6.69 11.87 10.43
C ILE A 154 -8.20 11.76 10.41
N GLN A 155 -8.83 12.46 9.47
CA GLN A 155 -10.26 12.30 9.24
C GLN A 155 -10.47 10.90 8.69
N HIS A 156 -11.06 10.02 9.49
CA HIS A 156 -11.63 8.77 9.01
C HIS A 156 -12.55 9.14 7.84
N CYS A 157 -12.14 8.89 6.60
CA CYS A 157 -13.00 9.15 5.46
C CYS A 157 -14.21 8.22 5.62
N GLY A 158 -15.32 8.80 6.08
CA GLY A 158 -16.60 8.12 6.22
C GLY A 158 -16.98 7.44 4.91
N TRP A 159 -17.55 6.25 5.05
CA TRP A 159 -17.97 5.35 3.99
C TRP A 159 -18.90 6.00 2.96
#